data_AF-A0A8S0WIR9-F1
#
_entry.id   AF-A0A8S0WIR9-F1
#
_cell.length_a   1.000
_cell.length_b   1.000
_cell.length_c   1.000
_cell.angle_alpha   90.00
_cell.angle_beta   90.00
_cell.angle_gamma   90.00
#
_symmetry.space_group_name_H-M   'P 1'
#
loop_
_entity.id
_entity.type
_entity.pdbx_description
1 polymer ?
#
loop_
_entity_poly.entity_id
_entity_poly.type
_entity_poly.pdbx_seq_one_letter_code
_entity_poly.pdbx_strand_id
1 'polypeptide(L)'
;MKNSFFLVIPKQQNNPLRLKQFETRALQQWLTELPTANPGLASRLIHDFIREFDATEMAAQSRLEALELLRPSVLVIEDYLRSRLIKTGFPKAENDKKILQVLIPIEKEFTISATG
;
A
#
# COMPACT_ATOMS: atom_id res chain seq x y z
N MET A 1 -24.87 15.67 -2.39
CA MET A 1 -23.99 14.50 -2.32
C MET A 1 -22.97 14.75 -1.21
N LYS A 2 -22.99 13.99 -0.11
CA LYS A 2 -21.97 14.11 0.95
C LYS A 2 -20.68 13.46 0.45
N ASN A 3 -19.87 14.18 -0.31
CA ASN A 3 -18.49 13.79 -0.56
C ASN A 3 -17.72 14.03 0.73
N SER A 4 -17.72 13.04 1.63
CA SER A 4 -16.80 13.06 2.76
C SER A 4 -15.40 12.83 2.19
N PHE A 5 -14.65 13.92 2.02
CA PHE A 5 -13.22 13.93 1.66
C PHE A 5 -12.33 13.41 2.80
N PHE A 6 -12.88 12.67 3.75
CA PHE A 6 -12.15 12.20 4.92
C PHE A 6 -11.48 10.88 4.57
N LEU A 7 -10.18 10.80 4.85
CA LEU A 7 -9.51 9.53 5.06
C LEU A 7 -10.23 8.86 6.24
N VAL A 8 -10.93 7.76 5.95
CA VAL A 8 -11.66 7.01 6.96
C VAL A 8 -10.74 5.89 7.41
N ILE A 9 -10.26 5.96 8.64
CA ILE A 9 -9.53 4.86 9.27
C ILE A 9 -10.49 3.66 9.33
N PRO A 10 -10.15 2.52 8.73
CA PRO A 10 -11.01 1.35 8.76
C PRO A 10 -11.18 0.85 10.20
N LYS A 11 -12.28 0.14 10.46
CA LYS A 11 -12.49 -0.51 11.76
C LYS A 11 -11.34 -1.49 12.00
N GLN A 12 -10.52 -1.21 13.02
CA GLN A 12 -9.42 -2.08 13.42
C GLN A 12 -9.94 -3.40 14.01
N GLN A 13 -9.19 -4.45 13.77
CA GLN A 13 -9.49 -5.81 14.16
C GLN A 13 -8.31 -6.38 14.94
N ASN A 14 -8.60 -6.97 16.10
CA ASN A 14 -7.63 -7.76 16.83
C ASN A 14 -7.42 -9.10 16.11
N ASN A 15 -6.35 -9.20 15.33
CA ASN A 15 -5.98 -10.41 14.61
C ASN A 15 -4.51 -10.75 14.89
N PRO A 16 -4.23 -11.59 15.90
CA PRO A 16 -2.86 -11.93 16.29
C PRO A 16 -2.04 -12.61 15.19
N LEU A 17 -2.68 -13.34 14.27
CA LEU A 17 -1.99 -13.98 13.15
C LEU A 17 -1.52 -12.96 12.13
N ARG A 18 -2.36 -11.94 11.84
CA ARG A 18 -1.97 -10.83 10.96
C ARG A 18 -0.94 -9.93 11.61
N LEU A 19 -1.08 -9.65 12.91
CA LEU A 19 -0.10 -8.86 13.66
C LEU A 19 1.33 -9.42 13.53
N LYS A 20 1.49 -10.75 13.58
CA LYS A 20 2.79 -11.41 13.38
C LYS A 20 3.41 -11.17 11.99
N GLN A 21 2.60 -10.96 10.96
CA GLN A 21 3.09 -10.67 9.61
C GLN A 21 3.64 -9.24 9.50
N PHE A 22 3.22 -8.35 10.39
CA PHE A 22 3.69 -6.96 10.45
C PHE A 22 4.88 -6.77 11.39
N GLU A 23 5.30 -7.80 12.12
CA GLU A 23 6.55 -7.76 12.89
C GLU A 23 7.75 -7.60 11.96
N THR A 24 8.74 -6.83 12.40
CA THR A 24 9.94 -6.41 11.65
C THR A 24 10.54 -7.52 10.78
N ARG A 25 10.77 -8.71 11.35
CA ARG A 25 11.39 -9.82 10.62
C ARG A 25 10.50 -10.38 9.51
N ALA A 26 9.21 -10.58 9.81
CA ALA A 26 8.26 -11.13 8.86
C ALA A 26 8.02 -10.13 7.72
N LEU A 27 7.87 -8.85 8.05
CA LEU A 27 7.72 -7.77 7.09
C LEU A 27 8.95 -7.64 6.19
N GLN A 28 10.17 -7.66 6.75
CA GLN A 28 11.40 -7.62 5.95
C GLN A 28 11.49 -8.80 4.98
N GLN A 29 11.19 -10.02 5.44
CA GLN A 29 11.17 -11.19 4.57
C GLN A 29 10.15 -11.01 3.44
N TRP A 30 8.92 -10.62 3.76
CA TRP A 30 7.88 -10.39 2.76
C TRP A 30 8.29 -9.32 1.73
N LEU A 31 8.92 -8.23 2.18
CA LEU A 31 9.46 -7.19 1.30
C LEU A 31 10.53 -7.72 0.34
N THR A 32 11.42 -8.59 0.81
CA THR A 32 12.45 -9.20 -0.06
C THR A 32 11.89 -10.17 -1.09
N GLU A 33 10.70 -10.73 -0.84
CA GLU A 33 10.00 -11.65 -1.73
C GLU A 33 9.13 -10.95 -2.78
N LEU A 34 9.04 -9.61 -2.74
CA LEU A 34 8.27 -8.86 -3.73
C LEU A 34 8.80 -9.08 -5.16
N PRO A 35 7.91 -9.25 -6.15
CA PRO A 35 8.31 -9.53 -7.52
C PRO A 35 8.78 -8.25 -8.23
N THR A 36 10.03 -7.84 -7.98
CA THR A 36 10.63 -6.61 -8.54
C THR A 36 10.65 -6.59 -10.08
N ALA A 37 10.74 -7.76 -10.72
CA ALA A 37 10.63 -7.91 -12.17
C ALA A 37 9.21 -7.76 -12.73
N ASN A 38 8.18 -7.75 -11.87
CA ASN A 38 6.79 -7.51 -12.25
C ASN A 38 6.16 -6.41 -11.36
N PRO A 39 6.45 -5.14 -11.66
CA PRO A 39 5.99 -4.02 -10.84
C PRO A 39 4.46 -3.94 -10.71
N GLY A 40 3.70 -4.34 -11.74
CA GLY A 40 2.23 -4.35 -11.68
C GLY A 40 1.64 -5.40 -10.75
N LEU A 41 2.33 -6.54 -10.56
CA LEU A 41 1.97 -7.50 -9.51
C LEU A 41 2.40 -6.99 -8.13
N ALA A 42 3.62 -6.45 -8.02
CA ALA A 42 4.11 -5.86 -6.78
C ALA A 42 3.20 -4.74 -6.26
N SER A 43 2.68 -3.86 -7.14
CA SER A 43 1.70 -2.83 -6.78
C SER A 43 0.45 -3.41 -6.13
N ARG A 44 -0.11 -4.49 -6.69
CA ARG A 44 -1.31 -5.13 -6.13
C ARG A 44 -1.03 -5.77 -4.77
N LEU A 45 0.09 -6.47 -4.63
CA LEU A 45 0.49 -7.10 -3.37
C LEU A 45 0.70 -6.06 -2.26
N ILE A 46 1.38 -4.94 -2.56
CA ILE A 46 1.56 -3.85 -1.60
C ILE A 46 0.25 -3.17 -1.24
N HIS A 47 -0.63 -2.92 -2.22
CA HIS A 47 -1.94 -2.38 -1.94
C HIS A 47 -2.74 -3.26 -0.97
N ASP A 48 -2.83 -4.56 -1.25
CA ASP A 48 -3.59 -5.50 -0.42
C ASP A 48 -2.97 -5.60 0.98
N PHE A 49 -1.63 -5.58 1.07
CA PHE A 49 -0.90 -5.58 2.34
C PHE A 49 -1.21 -4.34 3.19
N ILE A 50 -1.16 -3.13 2.61
CA ILE A 50 -1.44 -1.88 3.34
C ILE A 50 -2.89 -1.87 3.84
N ARG A 51 -3.84 -2.34 3.03
CA ARG A 51 -5.26 -2.42 3.45
C ARG A 51 -5.45 -3.32 4.67
N GLU A 52 -4.74 -4.44 4.73
CA GLU A 52 -4.77 -5.34 5.88
C GLU A 52 -4.03 -4.75 7.09
N PHE A 53 -2.95 -4.03 6.85
CA PHE A 53 -2.20 -3.30 7.87
C PHE A 53 -3.05 -2.24 8.57
N ASP A 54 -3.81 -1.44 7.81
CA ASP A 54 -4.69 -0.40 8.36
C ASP A 54 -5.85 -0.98 9.17
N ALA A 55 -6.35 -2.15 8.78
CA ALA A 55 -7.41 -2.85 9.48
C ALA A 55 -6.93 -3.63 10.72
N THR A 56 -5.62 -3.66 11.02
CA THR A 56 -5.08 -4.46 12.13
C THR A 56 -4.78 -3.59 13.35
N GLU A 57 -5.33 -3.99 14.50
CA GLU A 57 -5.02 -3.38 15.80
C GLU A 57 -3.57 -3.71 16.20
N MET A 58 -2.78 -2.69 16.50
CA MET A 58 -1.37 -2.83 16.89
C MET A 58 -0.90 -1.63 17.71
N ALA A 59 0.17 -1.81 18.48
CA ALA A 59 0.77 -0.70 19.22
C ALA A 59 1.34 0.36 18.25
N ALA A 60 1.17 1.64 18.60
CA ALA A 60 1.62 2.76 17.77
C ALA A 60 3.11 2.67 17.40
N GLN A 61 3.96 2.22 18.34
CA GLN A 61 5.39 2.03 18.09
C GLN A 61 5.65 0.96 17.03
N SER A 62 4.98 -0.20 17.13
CA SER A 62 5.10 -1.27 16.13
C SER A 62 4.58 -0.84 14.75
N ARG A 63 3.50 -0.02 14.72
CA ARG A 63 2.97 0.57 13.49
C ARG A 63 4.00 1.49 12.83
N LEU A 64 4.63 2.36 13.60
CA LEU A 64 5.66 3.27 13.11
C LEU A 64 6.87 2.51 12.54
N GLU A 65 7.38 1.52 13.28
CA GLU A 65 8.51 0.69 12.83
C GLU A 65 8.20 -0.06 11.53
N ALA A 66 7.00 -0.62 11.42
CA ALA A 66 6.56 -1.29 10.20
C ALA A 66 6.45 -0.31 9.02
N LEU A 67 5.94 0.90 9.24
CA LEU A 67 5.83 1.93 8.20
C LEU A 67 7.18 2.40 7.69
N GLU A 68 8.17 2.53 8.56
CA GLU A 68 9.54 2.87 8.16
C GLU A 68 10.14 1.82 7.22
N LEU A 69 9.89 0.54 7.49
CA LEU A 69 10.31 -0.57 6.63
C LEU A 69 9.56 -0.61 5.29
N LEU A 70 8.26 -0.32 5.30
CA LEU A 70 7.39 -0.40 4.12
C LEU A 70 7.62 0.77 3.15
N ARG A 71 7.95 1.95 3.68
CA ARG A 71 8.04 3.22 2.94
C ARG A 71 8.89 3.15 1.66
N PRO A 72 10.12 2.60 1.65
CA PRO A 72 10.93 2.57 0.43
C PRO A 72 10.25 1.82 -0.72
N SER A 73 9.61 0.69 -0.43
CA SER A 73 8.93 -0.14 -1.42
C SER A 73 7.68 0.53 -1.98
N VAL A 74 6.93 1.25 -1.13
CA VAL A 74 5.78 2.07 -1.55
C VAL A 74 6.22 3.18 -2.49
N LEU A 75 7.28 3.92 -2.14
CA LEU A 75 7.81 5.01 -2.97
C LEU A 75 8.26 4.53 -4.36
N VAL A 76 8.91 3.36 -4.43
CA VAL A 76 9.30 2.75 -5.72
C VAL A 76 8.08 2.44 -6.58
N ILE A 77 7.01 1.92 -5.97
CA ILE A 77 5.76 1.63 -6.69
C ILE A 77 5.06 2.91 -7.13
N GLU A 78 4.97 3.92 -6.27
CA GLU A 78 4.39 5.22 -6.61
C GLU A 78 5.12 5.86 -7.79
N ASP A 79 6.45 5.87 -7.79
CA ASP A 79 7.26 6.39 -8.89
C ASP A 79 7.03 5.60 -10.19
N TYR A 80 7.00 4.27 -10.11
CA TYR A 80 6.68 3.42 -11.25
C TYR A 80 5.30 3.76 -11.85
N LEU A 81 4.26 3.81 -11.01
CA LEU A 81 2.87 4.08 -11.42
C LEU A 81 2.74 5.50 -12.01
N ARG A 82 3.38 6.49 -11.37
CA ARG A 82 3.41 7.88 -11.85
C ARG A 82 4.15 7.99 -13.18
N SER A 83 5.28 7.30 -13.34
CA SER A 83 6.00 7.28 -14.61
C SER A 83 5.15 6.68 -15.74
N ARG A 84 4.37 5.64 -15.46
CA ARG A 84 3.40 5.06 -16.41
C ARG A 84 2.27 6.03 -16.75
N LEU A 85 1.81 6.81 -15.77
CA LEU A 85 0.81 7.85 -16.00
C LEU A 85 1.35 8.96 -16.92
N ILE A 86 2.59 9.40 -16.73
CA ILE A 86 3.17 10.53 -17.46
C ILE A 86 3.69 10.14 -18.85
N LYS A 87 4.35 8.98 -18.98
CA LYS A 87 5.10 8.61 -20.21
C LYS A 87 4.23 8.15 -21.38
N THR A 88 2.95 7.83 -21.17
CA THR A 88 2.07 7.36 -22.26
C THR A 88 1.10 8.47 -22.69
N GLY A 89 0.88 8.63 -24.00
CA GLY A 89 -0.16 9.54 -24.50
C GLY A 89 -1.56 9.10 -24.08
N PHE A 90 -2.52 10.02 -24.09
CA PHE A 90 -3.94 9.68 -23.97
C PHE A 90 -4.53 9.37 -25.36
N PRO A 91 -5.52 8.46 -25.47
CA PRO A 91 -6.13 7.66 -24.40
C PRO A 91 -5.24 6.49 -23.96
N LYS A 92 -5.30 6.14 -22.66
CA LYS A 92 -4.54 5.01 -22.10
C LYS A 92 -5.09 3.67 -22.59
N ALA A 93 -4.20 2.71 -22.82
CA ALA A 93 -4.58 1.32 -23.09
C ALA A 93 -5.30 0.69 -21.88
N GLU A 94 -6.10 -0.34 -22.10
CA GLU A 94 -6.93 -0.94 -21.05
C GLU A 94 -6.10 -1.51 -19.88
N ASN A 95 -4.91 -2.05 -20.18
CA ASN A 95 -3.98 -2.52 -19.16
C ASN A 95 -3.42 -1.37 -18.31
N ASP A 96 -3.19 -0.20 -18.91
CA ASP A 96 -2.71 0.98 -18.18
C ASP A 96 -3.79 1.52 -17.26
N LYS A 97 -5.06 1.54 -17.71
CA LYS A 97 -6.20 1.93 -16.86
C LYS A 97 -6.32 1.04 -15.62
N LYS A 98 -6.20 -0.28 -15.76
CA LYS A 98 -6.25 -1.23 -14.64
C LYS A 98 -5.16 -0.98 -13.61
N ILE A 99 -3.96 -0.63 -14.06
CA ILE A 99 -2.83 -0.33 -13.18
C ILE A 99 -3.03 1.03 -12.49
N LEU A 100 -3.53 2.04 -13.21
CA LEU A 100 -3.80 3.38 -12.66
C LEU A 100 -4.95 3.38 -11.65
N GLN A 101 -5.91 2.45 -11.75
CA GLN A 101 -6.95 2.27 -10.74
C GLN A 101 -6.40 1.88 -9.36
N VAL A 102 -5.18 1.36 -9.26
CA VAL A 102 -4.54 0.97 -7.99
C VAL A 102 -3.73 2.10 -7.37
N LEU A 103 -3.28 3.09 -8.16
CA LEU A 103 -2.46 4.20 -7.68
C LEU A 103 -3.16 5.03 -6.58
N ILE A 104 -4.36 5.54 -6.88
CA ILE A 104 -5.12 6.38 -5.93
C ILE A 104 -5.42 5.61 -4.62
N PRO A 105 -5.88 4.34 -4.68
CA PRO A 105 -6.02 3.53 -3.47
C PRO A 105 -4.73 3.37 -2.66
N ILE A 106 -3.59 3.07 -3.28
CA ILE A 106 -2.31 2.92 -2.54
C ILE A 106 -1.96 4.20 -1.79
N GLU A 107 -1.99 5.36 -2.48
CA GLU A 107 -1.67 6.65 -1.86
C GLU A 107 -2.61 6.95 -0.68
N LYS A 108 -3.90 6.63 -0.85
CA LYS A 108 -4.91 6.82 0.19
C LYS A 108 -4.65 5.95 1.42
N GLU A 109 -4.47 4.64 1.22
CA GLU A 109 -4.26 3.68 2.31
C GLU A 109 -2.94 3.99 3.03
N PHE A 110 -1.86 4.26 2.29
CA PHE A 110 -0.58 4.65 2.91
C PHE A 110 -0.69 5.94 3.74
N THR A 111 -1.51 6.90 3.30
CA THR A 111 -1.79 8.12 4.09
C THR A 111 -2.61 7.79 5.35
N ILE A 112 -3.60 6.90 5.26
CA ILE A 112 -4.37 6.43 6.43
C ILE A 112 -3.42 5.79 7.44
N SER A 113 -2.51 4.93 7.00
CA SER A 113 -1.54 4.26 7.86
C SER A 113 -0.70 5.23 8.69
N ALA A 114 -0.36 6.39 8.13
CA ALA A 114 0.43 7.41 8.81
C ALA A 114 -0.36 8.25 9.83
N THR A 115 -1.70 8.17 9.81
CA THR A 115 -2.59 8.96 10.69
C THR A 115 -3.23 8.17 11.83
N GLY A 116 -3.31 6.84 11.74
CA GLY A 116 -3.88 5.95 12.75
C GLY A 116 -2.82 5.33 13.64
#